data_AF-A0A9J8CYD9-F1
#
_entry.id   AF-A0A9J8CYD9-F1
#
_cell.length_a   1.000
_cell.length_b   1.000
_cell.length_c   1.000
_cell.angle_alpha   90.00
_cell.angle_beta   90.00
_cell.angle_gamma   90.00
#
_symmetry.space_group_name_H-M   'P 1'
#
loop_
_entity.id
_entity.type
_entity.pdbx_description
1 polymer ?
#
loop_
_entity_poly.entity_id
_entity_poly.type
_entity_poly.pdbx_seq_one_letter_code
_entity_poly.pdbx_strand_id
1 'polypeptide(L)'
;MYYFRFITNIDKWIGKPGVNLTVTDLQVEAPESVTEGQNVSLTCKSSCALTNRATFIWYRNSQPLTERRDRNNQLLLQSVRREDAGRYSCALHGHSYTSPPSAHLSVMSVWADETQTTFSR
;
A
#
# COMPACT_ATOMS: atom_id res chain seq x y z
N MET A 1 -0.48 -26.70 -1.13
CA MET A 1 -0.17 -27.78 -2.08
C MET A 1 -1.22 -27.81 -3.18
N TYR A 2 -0.84 -27.43 -4.38
CA TYR A 2 -1.66 -27.39 -5.60
C TYR A 2 -1.32 -28.60 -6.46
N TYR A 3 -2.31 -29.13 -7.19
CA TYR A 3 -2.13 -30.31 -8.02
C TYR A 3 -2.59 -30.04 -9.45
N PHE A 4 -1.81 -30.47 -10.42
CA PHE A 4 -2.27 -30.53 -11.80
C PHE A 4 -3.20 -31.73 -11.96
N ARG A 5 -4.40 -31.48 -12.52
CA ARG A 5 -5.44 -32.50 -12.72
C ARG A 5 -5.80 -32.57 -14.19
N PHE A 6 -5.64 -33.74 -14.79
CA PHE A 6 -6.14 -34.06 -16.13
C PHE A 6 -7.40 -34.92 -16.00
N ILE A 7 -8.46 -34.55 -16.71
CA ILE A 7 -9.74 -35.28 -16.73
C ILE A 7 -10.03 -35.66 -18.17
N THR A 8 -10.29 -36.93 -18.43
CA THR A 8 -10.77 -37.45 -19.71
C THR A 8 -12.19 -37.99 -19.54
N ASN A 9 -12.81 -38.43 -20.64
CA ASN A 9 -14.11 -39.10 -20.61
C ASN A 9 -14.07 -40.50 -19.97
N ILE A 10 -12.88 -41.05 -19.71
CA ILE A 10 -12.67 -42.38 -19.16
C ILE A 10 -12.01 -42.36 -17.78
N ASP A 11 -11.17 -41.37 -17.47
CA ASP A 11 -10.42 -41.36 -16.22
C ASP A 11 -9.93 -39.96 -15.79
N LYS A 12 -9.37 -39.87 -14.58
CA LYS A 12 -8.82 -38.66 -13.99
C LYS A 12 -7.45 -38.93 -13.39
N TRP A 13 -6.48 -38.15 -13.84
CA TRP A 13 -5.10 -38.19 -13.35
C TRP A 13 -4.78 -36.96 -12.52
N ILE A 14 -4.07 -37.17 -11.41
CA ILE A 14 -3.57 -36.10 -10.54
C ILE A 14 -2.05 -36.23 -10.44
N GLY A 15 -1.31 -35.19 -10.82
CA GLY A 15 0.14 -35.16 -10.67
C GLY A 15 0.53 -35.09 -9.19
N LYS A 16 1.18 -36.13 -8.68
CA LYS A 16 1.78 -36.17 -7.32
C LYS A 16 3.30 -36.35 -7.44
N PRO A 17 4.11 -35.78 -6.53
CA PRO A 17 3.73 -34.89 -5.43
C PRO A 17 3.28 -33.52 -5.97
N GLY A 18 2.26 -32.91 -5.34
CA GLY A 18 1.76 -31.61 -5.76
C GLY A 18 2.83 -30.50 -5.65
N VAL A 19 2.55 -29.33 -6.21
CA VAL A 19 3.43 -28.16 -6.14
C VAL A 19 3.00 -27.21 -5.04
N ASN A 20 3.94 -26.64 -4.29
CA ASN A 20 3.65 -25.54 -3.38
C ASN A 20 3.86 -24.22 -4.13
N LEU A 21 2.79 -23.43 -4.23
CA LEU A 21 2.84 -22.08 -4.76
C LEU A 21 2.85 -21.10 -3.59
N THR A 22 3.87 -20.25 -3.54
CA THR A 22 3.92 -19.10 -2.65
C THR A 22 3.62 -17.85 -3.47
N VAL A 23 2.50 -17.19 -3.18
CA VAL A 23 2.18 -15.89 -3.78
C VAL A 23 2.88 -14.83 -2.94
N THR A 24 3.84 -14.14 -3.54
CA THR A 24 4.46 -12.97 -2.92
C THR A 24 3.65 -11.74 -3.27
N ASP A 25 3.14 -11.05 -2.27
CA ASP A 25 2.45 -9.77 -2.46
C ASP A 25 3.20 -8.62 -1.80
N LEU A 26 2.97 -7.42 -2.32
CA LEU A 26 3.38 -6.17 -1.71
C LEU A 26 2.22 -5.68 -0.82
N GLN A 27 2.52 -5.32 0.42
CA GLN A 27 1.52 -4.83 1.37
C GLN A 27 1.90 -3.45 1.88
N VAL A 28 0.99 -2.49 1.73
CA VAL A 28 1.17 -1.15 2.30
C VAL A 28 0.67 -1.12 3.74
N GLU A 29 1.52 -0.65 4.64
CA GLU A 29 1.17 -0.30 6.02
C GLU A 29 1.14 1.21 6.15
N ALA A 30 -0.02 1.72 6.54
CA ALA A 30 -0.27 3.14 6.78
C ALA A 30 -1.25 3.27 7.95
N PRO A 31 -1.22 4.38 8.70
CA PRO A 31 -2.28 4.70 9.63
C PRO A 31 -3.59 4.98 8.88
N GLU A 32 -4.72 4.67 9.51
CA GLU A 32 -6.05 4.90 8.97
C GLU A 32 -6.39 6.40 8.89
N SER A 33 -5.91 7.17 9.87
CA SER A 33 -6.15 8.60 10.00
C SER A 33 -4.93 9.34 10.52
N VAL A 34 -4.66 10.52 9.95
CA VAL A 34 -3.58 11.43 10.35
C VAL A 34 -4.13 12.84 10.46
N THR A 35 -3.67 13.61 11.44
CA THR A 35 -4.07 15.01 11.56
C THR A 35 -3.24 15.89 10.63
N GLU A 36 -3.88 16.89 10.03
CA GLU A 36 -3.22 17.89 9.20
C GLU A 36 -2.01 18.53 9.92
N GLY A 37 -0.90 18.69 9.18
CA GLY A 37 0.36 19.19 9.71
C GLY A 37 1.26 18.14 10.36
N GLN A 38 0.78 16.93 10.63
CA GLN A 38 1.61 15.84 11.15
C GLN A 38 2.53 15.24 10.07
N ASN A 39 3.58 14.57 10.51
CA ASN A 39 4.46 13.77 9.66
C ASN A 39 4.11 12.29 9.84
N VAL A 40 3.95 11.57 8.74
CA VAL A 40 3.63 10.14 8.73
C VAL A 40 4.58 9.39 7.81
N SER A 41 4.90 8.15 8.17
CA SER A 41 5.66 7.22 7.34
C SER A 41 4.75 6.06 6.93
N LEU A 42 4.64 5.80 5.63
CA LEU A 42 3.98 4.61 5.09
C LEU A 42 5.06 3.60 4.71
N THR A 43 4.84 2.32 5.00
CA THR A 43 5.83 1.26 4.72
C THR A 43 5.27 0.29 3.69
N CYS A 44 6.07 -0.04 2.67
CA CYS A 44 5.76 -1.10 1.73
C CYS A 44 6.49 -2.39 2.17
N LYS A 45 5.74 -3.37 2.67
CA LYS A 45 6.26 -4.68 3.01
C LYS A 45 6.24 -5.59 1.78
N SER A 46 7.27 -6.42 1.68
CA SER A 46 7.34 -7.49 0.69
C SER A 46 7.70 -8.78 1.40
N SER A 47 7.03 -9.86 1.00
CA SER A 47 7.42 -11.23 1.38
C SER A 47 8.58 -11.76 0.54
N CYS A 48 9.04 -10.99 -0.46
CA CYS A 48 10.18 -11.33 -1.29
C CYS A 48 11.50 -10.97 -0.56
N ALA A 49 12.53 -11.82 -0.72
CA ALA A 49 13.88 -11.52 -0.26
C ALA A 49 14.52 -10.47 -1.17
N LEU A 50 14.14 -9.20 -0.97
CA LEU A 50 14.65 -8.08 -1.72
C LEU A 50 16.08 -7.77 -1.29
N THR A 51 16.98 -7.59 -2.26
CA THR A 51 18.34 -7.12 -2.00
C THR A 51 18.27 -5.69 -1.47
N ASN A 52 19.27 -5.24 -0.68
CA ASN A 52 19.35 -3.87 -0.11
C ASN A 52 19.35 -2.71 -1.14
N ARG A 53 19.20 -3.00 -2.43
CA ARG A 53 19.13 -2.03 -3.54
C ARG A 53 17.74 -1.97 -4.18
N ALA A 54 16.73 -2.64 -3.62
CA ALA A 54 15.36 -2.55 -4.10
C ALA A 54 14.82 -1.12 -3.92
N THR A 55 14.30 -0.53 -4.99
CA THR A 55 13.67 0.79 -4.99
C THR A 55 12.17 0.62 -5.16
N PHE A 56 11.38 1.36 -4.39
CA PHE A 56 9.93 1.31 -4.46
C PHE A 56 9.34 2.54 -5.13
N ILE A 57 8.36 2.31 -6.00
CA ILE A 57 7.55 3.36 -6.62
C ILE A 57 6.25 3.44 -5.82
N TRP A 58 5.93 4.63 -5.31
CA TRP A 58 4.68 4.88 -4.61
C TRP A 58 3.64 5.49 -5.52
N TYR A 59 2.39 5.12 -5.31
CA TYR A 59 1.24 5.65 -6.02
C TYR A 59 0.21 6.16 -5.02
N ARG A 60 -0.42 7.29 -5.34
CA ARG A 60 -1.60 7.83 -4.67
C ARG A 60 -2.72 7.95 -5.69
N ASN A 61 -3.86 7.31 -5.44
CA ASN A 61 -5.00 7.28 -6.37
C ASN A 61 -4.57 6.89 -7.79
N SER A 62 -3.72 5.86 -7.89
CA SER A 62 -3.13 5.35 -9.14
C SER A 62 -2.15 6.29 -9.86
N GLN A 63 -1.80 7.44 -9.28
CA GLN A 63 -0.80 8.35 -9.83
C GLN A 63 0.56 8.18 -9.13
N PRO A 64 1.67 8.10 -9.88
CA PRO A 64 2.99 7.92 -9.28
C PRO A 64 3.44 9.16 -8.51
N LEU A 65 3.98 8.96 -7.31
CA LEU A 65 4.59 9.99 -6.49
C LEU A 65 6.10 10.04 -6.78
N THR A 66 6.50 10.94 -7.67
CA THR A 66 7.91 11.12 -8.08
C THR A 66 8.71 12.04 -7.15
N GLU A 67 8.03 12.92 -6.42
CA GLU A 67 8.68 13.95 -5.60
C GLU A 67 9.09 13.47 -4.20
N ARG A 68 8.58 12.32 -3.76
CA ARG A 68 8.79 11.83 -2.39
C ARG A 68 9.82 10.72 -2.37
N ARG A 69 10.88 10.93 -1.60
CA ARG A 69 12.04 10.03 -1.54
C ARG A 69 11.67 8.76 -0.77
N ASP A 70 11.89 7.59 -1.37
CA ASP A 70 11.87 6.34 -0.61
C ASP A 70 13.12 6.27 0.28
N ARG A 71 12.93 5.91 1.54
CA ARG A 71 14.05 5.57 2.44
C ARG A 71 13.74 4.20 3.00
N ASN A 72 14.45 3.17 2.55
CA ASN A 72 14.30 1.80 3.05
C ASN A 72 12.85 1.31 3.01
N ASN A 73 12.21 1.37 1.83
CA ASN A 73 10.83 0.91 1.59
C ASN A 73 9.75 1.77 2.27
N GLN A 74 10.10 2.97 2.75
CA GLN A 74 9.18 3.90 3.38
C GLN A 74 8.95 5.17 2.56
N LEU A 75 7.70 5.62 2.51
CA LEU A 75 7.28 6.92 2.01
C LEU A 75 7.05 7.86 3.19
N LEU A 76 7.87 8.90 3.29
CA LEU A 76 7.70 9.94 4.30
C LEU A 76 6.80 11.06 3.77
N LEU A 77 5.65 11.24 4.41
CA LEU A 77 4.80 12.39 4.20
C LEU A 77 5.07 13.44 5.30
N GLN A 78 5.62 14.59 4.92
CA GLN A 78 5.85 15.72 5.82
C GLN A 78 4.71 16.73 5.71
N SER A 79 4.28 17.28 6.85
CA SER A 79 3.21 18.28 6.94
C SER A 79 1.99 17.87 6.09
N VAL A 80 1.38 16.74 6.44
CA VAL A 80 0.26 16.14 5.70
C VAL A 80 -0.87 17.16 5.55
N ARG A 81 -1.41 17.27 4.34
CA ARG A 81 -2.55 18.15 4.03
C ARG A 81 -3.75 17.35 3.57
N ARG A 82 -4.91 18.00 3.44
CA ARG A 82 -6.12 17.34 2.91
C ARG A 82 -5.90 16.76 1.51
N GLU A 83 -5.06 17.37 0.66
CA GLU A 83 -4.72 16.81 -0.66
C GLU A 83 -3.90 15.50 -0.60
N ASP A 84 -3.32 15.16 0.55
CA ASP A 84 -2.60 13.91 0.74
C ASP A 84 -3.52 12.72 1.11
N ALA A 85 -4.81 12.96 1.33
CA ALA A 85 -5.78 11.88 1.53
C ALA A 85 -5.95 11.03 0.26
N GLY A 86 -6.13 9.72 0.44
CA GLY A 86 -6.42 8.82 -0.69
C GLY A 86 -5.92 7.40 -0.50
N ARG A 87 -5.97 6.63 -1.59
CA ARG A 87 -5.50 5.25 -1.62
C ARG A 87 -4.04 5.18 -2.04
N TYR A 88 -3.24 4.55 -1.19
CA TYR A 88 -1.82 4.33 -1.42
C TYR A 88 -1.55 2.89 -1.87
N SER A 89 -0.70 2.77 -2.88
CA SER A 89 -0.15 1.51 -3.36
C SER A 89 1.34 1.67 -3.65
N CYS A 90 2.10 0.57 -3.59
CA CYS A 90 3.52 0.55 -3.90
C CYS A 90 3.82 -0.49 -4.98
N ALA A 91 4.81 -0.24 -5.82
CA ALA A 91 5.35 -1.20 -6.77
C ALA A 91 6.86 -1.30 -6.62
N LEU A 92 7.43 -2.44 -6.99
CA LEU A 92 8.87 -2.61 -7.01
C LEU A 92 9.42 -2.08 -8.35
N HIS A 93 10.41 -1.19 -8.31
CA HIS A 93 11.01 -0.64 -9.52
C HIS A 93 11.65 -1.77 -10.36
N GLY A 94 11.48 -1.70 -11.68
CA GLY A 94 11.96 -2.74 -12.60
C GLY A 94 11.16 -4.06 -12.59
N HIS A 95 10.07 -4.15 -11.81
CA HIS A 95 9.17 -5.28 -11.80
C HIS A 95 7.73 -4.83 -12.13
N SER A 96 6.95 -5.73 -12.71
CA SER A 96 5.54 -5.44 -13.07
C SER A 96 4.57 -5.63 -11.90
N TYR A 97 5.06 -5.96 -10.71
CA TYR A 97 4.23 -6.25 -9.53
C TYR A 97 3.95 -4.96 -8.74
N THR A 98 2.66 -4.67 -8.57
CA THR A 98 2.14 -3.55 -7.77
C THR A 98 1.27 -4.12 -6.66
N SER A 99 1.38 -3.57 -5.45
CA SER A 99 0.50 -3.91 -4.34
C SER A 99 -0.96 -3.65 -4.72
N PRO A 100 -1.90 -4.44 -4.22
CA PRO A 100 -3.30 -4.06 -4.26
C PRO A 100 -3.49 -2.69 -3.58
N PRO A 101 -4.47 -1.87 -4.02
CA PRO A 101 -4.76 -0.58 -3.40
C PRO A 101 -5.51 -0.80 -2.09
N SER A 102 -4.77 -1.14 -1.03
CA SER A 102 -5.35 -1.60 0.25
C SER A 102 -5.26 -0.59 1.38
N ALA A 103 -4.39 0.42 1.29
CA ALA A 103 -4.20 1.40 2.36
C ALA A 103 -4.90 2.73 2.01
N HIS A 104 -5.99 3.06 2.71
CA HIS A 104 -6.64 4.35 2.60
C HIS A 104 -6.19 5.26 3.74
N LEU A 105 -5.58 6.40 3.41
CA LEU A 105 -5.14 7.41 4.36
C LEU A 105 -6.19 8.52 4.44
N SER A 106 -6.75 8.73 5.62
CA SER A 106 -7.68 9.82 5.91
C SER A 106 -6.95 10.97 6.61
N VAL A 107 -7.25 12.22 6.25
CA VAL A 107 -6.64 13.41 6.88
C VAL A 107 -7.68 14.18 7.67
N MET A 108 -7.51 14.25 8.99
CA MET A 108 -8.37 15.01 9.90
C MET A 108 -7.91 16.47 9.97
N SER A 109 -8.84 17.42 9.91
CA SER A 109 -8.50 18.83 10.14
C SER A 109 -8.33 19.13 11.62
N VAL A 110 -7.45 20.08 11.92
CA VAL A 110 -7.26 20.62 13.28
C VAL A 110 -8.45 21.49 13.72
N TRP A 111 -9.36 21.86 12.81
CA TRP A 111 -10.52 22.71 13.13
C TRP A 111 -11.80 21.92 13.41
N ALA A 112 -12.05 21.70 14.70
CA ALA A 112 -13.35 21.63 15.38
C ALA A 112 -13.03 21.94 16.86
N ASP A 113 -13.37 23.08 17.47
CA ASP A 113 -14.55 23.93 17.38
C ASP A 113 -14.15 25.34 17.87
N GLU A 114 -14.25 26.37 17.02
CA GLU A 114 -14.14 27.77 17.46
C GLU A 114 -15.06 28.60 16.58
N THR A 115 -16.34 28.65 16.95
CA THR A 115 -17.21 29.84 16.85
C THR A 115 -18.63 29.51 17.32
N GLN A 116 -18.85 29.45 18.63
CA GLN A 116 -20.12 29.96 19.14
C GLN A 116 -19.95 31.45 19.37
N THR A 117 -20.34 32.18 18.34
CA THR A 117 -20.38 33.63 18.19
C THR A 117 -20.79 34.34 19.48
N THR A 118 -19.90 35.20 19.97
CA THR A 118 -20.20 36.28 20.91
C THR A 118 -21.33 37.12 20.32
N PHE A 119 -22.52 37.12 20.93
CA PHE A 119 -23.50 38.19 20.72
C PHE A 119 -23.40 39.12 21.93
N SER A 120 -22.68 40.23 21.73
CA SER A 120 -22.60 41.36 22.64
C SER A 120 -23.63 42.40 22.23
N ARG A 121 -24.74 42.53 22.98
CA ARG A 121 -25.26 43.80 23.55
C ARG A 121 -26.52 43.55 24.39
#